data_AF-J0N3H5-F1
#
_entry.id   AF-J0N3H5-F1
#
_cell.length_a   1.000
_cell.length_b   1.000
_cell.length_c   1.000
_cell.angle_alpha   90.00
_cell.angle_beta   90.00
_cell.angle_gamma   90.00
#
_symmetry.space_group_name_H-M   'P 1'
#
loop_
_entity.id
_entity.type
_entity.pdbx_description
1 polymer ?
#
loop_
_entity_poly.entity_id
_entity_poly.type
_entity_poly.pdbx_seq_one_letter_code
_entity_poly.pdbx_strand_id
1 'polypeptide(L)' 'MTEAHRTISSIIHKCEKAREKFSNGTFHHTLLKNRRKEMYMSKALIEEALGIEE' A
#
# COMPACT_ATOMS: atom_id res chain seq x y z
N MET A 1 11.51 4.80 14.22
CA MET A 1 10.30 3.94 14.27
C MET A 1 9.19 4.39 13.30
N THR A 2 9.14 5.64 12.87
CA THR A 2 8.13 6.17 11.91
C THR A 2 8.50 6.04 10.42
N GLU A 3 9.75 5.70 10.08
CA GLU A 3 10.19 5.62 8.68
C GLU A 3 9.55 4.47 7.91
N ALA A 4 9.37 3.30 8.55
CA ALA A 4 8.72 2.15 7.93
C ALA A 4 7.26 2.46 7.57
N HIS A 5 6.51 3.07 8.50
CA HIS A 5 5.14 3.52 8.29
C HIS A 5 5.02 4.56 7.16
N ARG A 6 5.91 5.56 7.16
CA ARG A 6 6.00 6.58 6.10
C ARG A 6 6.33 5.95 4.74
N THR A 7 7.24 4.98 4.72
CA THR A 7 7.66 4.29 3.49
C THR A 7 6.51 3.49 2.90
N ILE A 8 5.80 2.72 3.72
CA ILE A 8 4.63 1.95 3.27
C ILE A 8 3.52 2.87 2.77
N SER A 9 3.24 3.96 3.49
CA SER A 9 2.26 4.96 3.06
C SER A 9 2.62 5.59 1.70
N SER A 10 3.90 5.91 1.48
CA SER A 10 4.38 6.40 0.19
C SER A 10 4.24 5.36 -0.94
N ILE A 11 4.52 4.09 -0.65
CA ILE A 11 4.38 2.99 -1.61
C ILE A 11 2.91 2.80 -1.99
N ILE A 12 1.99 2.82 -1.01
CA ILE A 12 0.54 2.74 -1.25
C ILE A 12 0.12 3.86 -2.21
N HIS A 13 0.49 5.11 -1.90
CA HIS A 13 0.14 6.26 -2.73
C HIS A 13 0.68 6.14 -4.17
N LYS A 14 1.94 5.69 -4.33
CA LYS A 14 2.55 5.46 -5.65
C LYS A 14 1.82 4.35 -6.42
N CYS A 15 1.43 3.26 -5.76
CA CYS A 15 0.65 2.19 -6.37
C CYS A 15 -0.74 2.66 -6.82
N GLU A 16 -1.39 3.54 -6.06
CA GLU A 16 -2.67 4.14 -6.45
C GLU A 16 -2.54 5.01 -7.69
N LYS A 17 -1.54 5.91 -7.69
CA LYS A 17 -1.25 6.76 -8.85
C LYS A 17 -0.82 5.98 -10.08
N ALA A 18 -0.10 4.88 -9.90
CA ALA A 18 0.23 3.98 -10.99
C ALA A 18 -1.04 3.29 -11.54
N ARG A 19 -1.94 2.84 -10.66
CA ARG A 19 -3.17 2.14 -11.06
C ARG A 19 -4.10 3.04 -11.87
N GLU A 20 -4.18 4.33 -11.54
CA GLU A 20 -4.95 5.33 -12.32
C GLU A 20 -4.51 5.41 -13.79
N LYS A 21 -3.24 5.08 -14.10
CA LYS A 21 -2.71 5.10 -15.47
C LYS A 21 -3.05 3.86 -16.30
N PHE A 22 -3.55 2.80 -15.66
CA PHE A 22 -3.84 1.54 -16.33
C PHE A 22 -5.35 1.28 -16.37
N SER A 23 -5.86 0.94 -17.54
CA SER A 23 -7.26 0.57 -17.72
C SER A 23 -7.63 -0.64 -16.86
N ASN A 24 -8.87 -0.65 -16.36
CA ASN A 24 -9.46 -1.80 -15.69
C ASN A 24 -9.38 -3.03 -16.61
N GLY A 25 -8.97 -4.17 -16.06
CA GLY A 25 -8.83 -5.43 -16.80
C GLY A 25 -7.44 -5.70 -17.38
N THR A 26 -6.51 -4.75 -17.28
CA THR A 26 -5.09 -5.03 -17.60
C THR A 26 -4.42 -5.84 -16.50
N PHE A 27 -3.38 -6.61 -16.86
CA PHE A 27 -2.53 -7.31 -15.90
C PHE A 27 -1.95 -6.34 -14.85
N HIS A 28 -1.48 -5.18 -15.29
CA HIS A 28 -0.94 -4.14 -14.41
C HIS A 28 -1.96 -3.65 -13.37
N HIS A 29 -3.22 -3.46 -13.78
CA HIS A 29 -4.28 -3.05 -12.85
C HIS A 29 -4.54 -4.11 -11.78
N THR A 30 -4.61 -5.39 -12.17
CA THR A 30 -4.81 -6.51 -11.25
C THR A 30 -3.62 -6.69 -10.30
N LEU A 31 -2.39 -6.62 -10.82
CA LEU A 31 -1.17 -6.70 -10.03
C LEU A 31 -1.11 -5.59 -8.98
N LEU A 32 -1.37 -4.34 -9.38
CA LEU A 32 -1.35 -3.18 -8.48
C LEU A 32 -2.46 -3.27 -7.41
N LYS A 33 -3.63 -3.82 -7.75
CA LYS A 33 -4.70 -4.08 -6.78
C LYS A 33 -4.27 -5.07 -5.70
N ASN A 34 -3.62 -6.17 -6.08
CA ASN A 34 -3.14 -7.17 -5.13
C ASN A 34 -2.03 -6.61 -4.26
N ARG A 35 -1.05 -5.94 -4.87
CA ARG A 35 0.06 -5.32 -4.15
C ARG A 35 -0.40 -4.28 -3.13
N ARG A 36 -1.42 -3.47 -3.48
CA ARG A 36 -2.00 -2.51 -2.54
C ARG A 36 -2.61 -3.19 -1.31
N LYS A 37 -3.33 -4.32 -1.49
CA LYS A 37 -3.90 -5.06 -0.36
C LYS A 37 -2.81 -5.57 0.59
N GLU A 38 -1.74 -6.14 0.05
CA GLU A 38 -0.59 -6.59 0.84
C GLU A 38 0.07 -5.43 1.60
N MET A 39 0.23 -4.26 0.96
CA MET A 39 0.81 -3.08 1.63
C MET A 39 -0.06 -2.56 2.78
N TYR A 40 -1.40 -2.63 2.69
CA TYR A 40 -2.27 -2.29 3.81
C TYR A 40 -2.15 -3.28 4.97
N MET A 41 -1.99 -4.58 4.68
CA MET A 41 -1.71 -5.58 5.72
C MET A 41 -0.39 -5.27 6.43
N SER A 42 0.67 -4.99 5.67
CA SER A 42 1.97 -4.59 6.24
C SER A 42 1.89 -3.31 7.05
N LYS A 43 1.09 -2.32 6.60
CA LYS A 43 0.85 -1.08 7.35
C LYS A 43 0.20 -1.37 8.70
N ALA A 44 -0.85 -2.19 8.72
CA ALA A 44 -1.55 -2.55 9.95
C ALA A 44 -0.64 -3.28 10.95
N LEU A 45 0.17 -4.24 10.48
CA LEU A 45 1.15 -4.94 11.33
C LEU A 45 2.21 -3.99 11.90
N ILE A 46 2.64 -3.00 11.12
CA ILE A 46 3.58 -1.98 11.58
C ILE A 46 2.91 -1.06 12.61
N GLU A 47 1.66 -0.66 12.40
CA GLU A 47 0.91 0.18 13.34
C GLU A 47 0.69 -0.52 14.68
N GLU A 48 0.30 -1.80 14.64
CA GLU A 48 0.18 -2.68 15.81
C GLU A 48 1.52 -2.79 16.55
N ALA A 49 2.63 -3.06 15.83
CA ALA A 49 3.95 -3.15 16.43
C ALA A 49 4.47 -1.81 17.00
N LEU A 50 3.95 -0.69 16.51
CA LEU A 50 4.27 0.65 17.00
C LEU A 50 3.36 1.12 18.14
N GLY A 51 2.34 0.35 18.51
CA GLY A 51 1.33 0.75 19.50
C GLY A 51 0.50 1.94 19.02
N ILE A 52 0.40 2.14 17.71
CA ILE A 52 -0.51 3.11 17.11
C ILE A 52 -1.85 2.39 16.97
N GLU A 53 -2.59 2.33 18.08
CA GLU A 53 -4.02 2.04 18.03
C GLU A 53 -4.72 3.32 17.56
N GLU A 54 -5.33 3.28 16.38
CA GLU A 54 -6.26 4.32 15.92
C GLU A 54 -7.65 4.10 16.52
#